data_AF-A0A373C9Q2-F1
#
_entry.id   AF-A0A373C9Q2-F1
#
_cell.length_a   1.000
_cell.length_b   1.000
_cell.length_c   1.000
_cell.angle_alpha   90.00
_cell.angle_beta   90.00
_cell.angle_gamma   90.00
#
_symmetry.space_group_name_H-M   'P 1'
#
loop_
_entity.id
_entity.type
_entity.pdbx_description
1 polymer ?
#
loop_
_entity_poly.entity_id
_entity_poly.type
_entity_poly.pdbx_seq_one_letter_code
_entity_poly.pdbx_strand_id
1 'polypeptide(L)' 'MKIVDKAVKKVYRFNCPNCQSRLEGESKEFEDIGGKISKFFCPVCKKDRYITWSDLRKKTVYEGENTQ' A
#
# COMPACT_ATOMS: atom_id res chain seq x y z
N MET A 1 17.75 -3.58 26.14
CA MET A 1 16.50 -3.13 25.51
C MET A 1 16.89 -2.38 24.24
N LYS A 2 16.75 -2.98 23.06
CA LYS A 2 17.00 -2.25 21.81
C LYS A 2 15.84 -1.26 21.65
N ILE A 3 16.16 0.02 21.47
CA ILE A 3 15.17 1.02 21.07
C ILE A 3 14.76 0.59 19.65
N VAL A 4 13.60 -0.04 19.55
CA VAL A 4 12.97 -0.32 18.26
C VAL A 4 12.23 0.96 17.94
N ASP A 5 12.58 1.59 16.83
CA ASP A 5 11.96 2.82 16.36
C ASP A 5 10.43 2.71 16.42
N LYS A 6 9.75 3.81 16.74
CA LYS A 6 8.30 3.80 16.93
C LYS A 6 7.63 3.46 15.60
N ALA A 7 6.76 2.44 15.57
CA ALA A 7 5.97 2.13 14.39
C ALA A 7 4.97 3.27 14.14
N VAL A 8 5.12 4.00 13.03
CA VAL A 8 4.33 5.21 12.73
C VAL A 8 3.09 4.87 11.92
N LYS A 9 3.20 4.00 10.92
CA LYS A 9 2.06 3.62 10.07
C LYS A 9 2.19 2.23 9.47
N LYS A 10 1.04 1.58 9.24
CA LYS A 10 0.96 0.34 8.45
C LYS A 10 0.44 0.68 7.06
N VAL A 11 1.20 0.32 6.04
CA VAL A 11 0.85 0.53 4.63
C VAL A 11 0.89 -0.81 3.88
N TYR A 12 0.26 -0.85 2.74
CA TYR A 12 0.39 -1.93 1.77
C TYR A 12 1.27 -1.47 0.62
N ARG A 13 2.29 -2.27 0.31
CA ARG A 13 3.12 -2.11 -0.88
C ARG A 13 2.67 -3.06 -1.97
N PHE A 14 2.59 -2.57 -3.19
CA PHE A 14 2.11 -3.33 -4.34
C PHE A 14 2.60 -2.70 -5.65
N ASN A 15 2.44 -3.43 -6.75
CA ASN A 15 2.64 -2.88 -8.09
C ASN A 15 1.28 -2.70 -8.76
N CYS A 16 1.08 -1.58 -9.43
CA CYS A 16 -0.14 -1.37 -10.20
C CYS A 16 -0.24 -2.45 -11.31
N PRO A 17 -1.33 -3.22 -11.42
CA PRO A 17 -1.43 -4.28 -12.42
C PRO A 17 -1.42 -3.76 -13.86
N ASN A 18 -1.76 -2.48 -14.07
CA ASN A 18 -1.81 -1.87 -15.40
C ASN A 18 -0.50 -1.22 -15.83
N CYS A 19 0.14 -0.42 -14.97
CA CYS A 19 1.36 0.31 -15.33
C CYS A 19 2.62 -0.20 -14.63
N GLN A 20 2.50 -1.23 -13.78
CA GLN A 20 3.59 -1.88 -13.03
C GLN A 20 4.37 -0.95 -12.07
N SER A 21 3.92 0.29 -11.91
CA SER A 21 4.51 1.24 -10.98
C SER A 21 4.39 0.71 -9.55
N ARG A 22 5.47 0.84 -8.80
CA ARG A 22 5.54 0.48 -7.38
C ARG A 22 4.84 1.56 -6.56
N LEU A 23 3.82 1.15 -5.81
CA LEU A 23 2.96 2.04 -5.04
C LEU A 23 2.90 1.58 -3.58
N GLU A 24 2.59 2.53 -2.70
CA GLU A 24 2.27 2.29 -1.30
C GLU A 24 0.96 3.00 -0.99
N GLY A 25 0.07 2.35 -0.23
CA GLY A 25 -1.21 2.91 0.17
C GLY A 25 -1.66 2.43 1.54
N GLU A 26 -2.44 3.24 2.23
CA GLU A 26 -3.05 2.88 3.52
C GLU A 26 -4.32 2.05 3.30
N SER A 27 -4.73 1.24 4.29
CA SER A 27 -5.94 0.41 4.18
C SER A 27 -7.21 1.20 3.84
N LYS A 28 -7.28 2.47 4.25
CA LYS A 28 -8.41 3.38 4.00
C LYS A 28 -8.51 3.86 2.54
N GLU A 29 -7.44 3.73 1.77
CA GLU A 29 -7.39 4.12 0.35
C GLU A 29 -7.86 3.01 -0.59
N PHE A 30 -8.14 1.83 -0.03
CA PHE A 30 -8.66 0.68 -0.73
C PHE A 30 -10.15 0.50 -0.42
N GLU A 31 -10.97 0.43 -1.46
CA GLU A 31 -12.38 0.09 -1.35
C GLU A 31 -12.54 -1.42 -1.61
N ASP A 32 -13.08 -2.15 -0.64
CA ASP A 32 -13.29 -3.60 -0.78
C ASP A 32 -14.49 -3.89 -1.68
N ILE A 33 -14.26 -4.69 -2.74
CA ILE A 33 -15.29 -5.15 -3.67
C ILE A 33 -15.31 -6.68 -3.63
N GLY A 34 -16.05 -7.24 -2.67
CA GLY A 34 -16.32 -8.68 -2.60
C GLY A 34 -15.24 -9.52 -1.92
N GLY A 35 -14.50 -8.94 -0.97
CA GLY A 35 -13.61 -9.61 -0.02
C GLY A 35 -12.29 -10.15 -0.60
N LYS A 36 -12.14 -10.15 -1.92
CA LYS A 36 -10.93 -10.61 -2.63
C LYS A 36 -10.27 -9.53 -3.47
N ILE A 37 -11.06 -8.59 -3.95
CA ILE A 37 -10.63 -7.52 -4.84
C ILE A 37 -10.80 -6.20 -4.11
N SER A 38 -9.79 -5.36 -4.21
CA SER A 38 -9.79 -4.00 -3.70
C SER A 38 -9.65 -3.03 -4.86
N LYS A 39 -10.46 -1.98 -4.87
CA LYS A 39 -10.35 -0.85 -5.79
C LYS A 39 -9.46 0.22 -5.16
N PHE A 40 -8.60 0.84 -5.96
CA PHE A 40 -7.72 1.93 -5.56
C PHE A 40 -7.51 2.90 -6.72
N PHE A 41 -7.18 4.15 -6.42
CA PHE A 41 -6.78 5.12 -7.44
C PHE A 41 -5.29 4.99 -7.76
N CYS A 42 -4.93 4.73 -9.01
CA CYS A 42 -3.54 4.71 -9.42
C CYS A 42 -3.10 6.13 -9.86
N PRO A 43 -2.16 6.80 -9.15
CA PRO A 43 -1.74 8.16 -9.48
C PRO A 43 -0.98 8.24 -10.81
N VAL A 44 -0.35 7.14 -11.25
CA VAL A 44 0.37 7.06 -12.53
C VAL A 44 -0.59 6.88 -13.69
N CYS A 45 -1.58 5.99 -13.56
CA CYS A 45 -2.63 5.81 -14.58
C CYS A 45 -3.68 6.93 -14.58
N LYS A 46 -3.76 7.70 -13.49
CA LYS A 46 -4.82 8.70 -13.20
C LYS A 46 -6.23 8.12 -13.30
N LYS A 47 -6.39 6.86 -12.89
CA LYS A 47 -7.65 6.10 -13.00
C LYS A 47 -7.78 5.12 -11.84
N ASP A 48 -9.02 4.78 -11.52
CA ASP A 48 -9.35 3.69 -10.63
C ASP A 48 -8.92 2.34 -11.23
N ARG A 49 -8.32 1.51 -10.39
CA ARG A 49 -7.81 0.19 -10.71
C ARG A 49 -8.21 -0.80 -9.63
N TYR A 50 -8.09 -2.07 -9.96
CA TYR A 50 -8.44 -3.18 -9.10
C TYR A 50 -7.20 -4.00 -8.82
N ILE A 51 -7.03 -4.44 -7.59
CA ILE A 51 -5.94 -5.31 -7.17
C ILE A 51 -6.48 -6.36 -6.21
N THR A 52 -5.88 -7.54 -6.18
CA THR A 52 -6.30 -8.56 -5.22
C THR A 52 -5.65 -8.35 -3.87
N TRP A 53 -6.34 -8.72 -2.79
CA TRP A 53 -5.74 -8.71 -1.45
C TRP A 53 -4.45 -9.55 -1.37
N SER A 54 -4.35 -10.60 -2.19
CA SER A 54 -3.16 -11.46 -2.30
C SER A 54 -1.94 -10.77 -2.90
N ASP A 55 -2.11 -9.66 -3.64
CA ASP A 55 -1.00 -8.90 -4.22
C ASP A 55 -0.51 -7.78 -3.30
N LEU A 56 -1.29 -7.43 -2.28
CA LEU A 56 -0.92 -6.42 -1.29
C LEU A 56 0.06 -7.01 -0.26
N ARG A 57 1.19 -6.32 -0.03
CA ARG A 57 2.20 -6.72 0.94
C ARG A 57 2.24 -5.73 2.10
N LYS A 58 1.92 -6.19 3.31
CA LYS A 58 1.97 -5.36 4.53
C LYS A 58 3.40 -4.88 4.77
N LYS A 59 3.57 -3.58 4.97
CA LYS A 59 4.80 -2.92 5.39
C LYS A 59 4.49 -2.07 6.62
N THR A 60 5.28 -2.23 7.67
CA THR A 60 5.24 -1.34 8.83
C THR A 60 6.31 -0.29 8.60
N VAL A 61 5.94 0.98 8.66
CA VAL A 61 6.87 2.11 8.52
C VAL A 61 7.21 2.62 9.90
N TYR A 62 8.50 2.70 10.19
CA TYR A 62 9.04 3.16 11.48
C TYR A 62 9.54 4.60 11.39
N GLU A 63 9.57 5.29 12.53
CA GLU A 63 10.03 6.68 12.65
C GLU A 63 11.52 6.73 12.28
N GLY A 64 11.87 7.33 11.13
CA GLY A 64 13.23 7.37 10.59
C GLY A 64 13.42 6.75 9.20
N GLU A 65 12.50 5.92 8.71
CA GLU A 65 12.57 5.37 7.34
C GLU A 65 12.21 6.39 6.23
N ASN A 66 11.74 7.58 6.58
CA ASN A 66 11.46 8.68 5.65
C ASN A 66 12.69 9.58 5.37
N THR A 67 13.89 9.16 5.77
CA THR A 67 15.12 9.91 5.55
C THR A 67 16.01 9.19 4.55
N GLN A 68 15.70 9.31 3.26
CA GLN A 68 16.67 9.24 2.15
C GLN A 68 16.03 9.66 0.82
#